data_AF-A0A4Y8UGY0-F1
#
_entry.id   AF-A0A4Y8UGY0-F1
#
_cell.length_a   1.000
_cell.length_b   1.000
_cell.length_c   1.000
_cell.angle_alpha   90.00
_cell.angle_beta   90.00
_cell.angle_gamma   90.00
#
_symmetry.space_group_name_H-M   'P 1'
#
loop_
_entity.id
_entity.type
_entity.pdbx_description
1 polymer ?
#
loop_
_entity_poly.entity_id
_entity_poly.type
_entity_poly.pdbx_seq_one_letter_code
_entity_poly.pdbx_strand_id
1 'polypeptide(L)'
;LAAPVTHIWFFKGVPSRLGYLLDLAPKDLEKVIYFAAYMITWVDVDGRQEDLPNLQNEIDLEKKEIADRRDNDINARAQKLEADLAELEAEGAKADARRKVRDSAEREMAQLRKRADAELDRLEQVWDRFKNLKVADLEGDEMLYRALQDRYGNYFEGSMGAAAIQKRLEAFDLVAEAESLRETIRSGKGQRKTRALKRLKVVNAFLTTNNSPTGMVLDAVPVIPPDLRPMVQLDGGRFATSDLNDLYRRVINRNNRLKRLLDLGAPEIIVNNEKRMLQEAVDSLFDNGRRGRPVTGPGNRPLKSISDMLKGKQGRFRQN
;
A
#
# COMPACT_ATOMS: atom_id res chain seq x y z
N LEU A 1 9.24 13.60 -13.42
CA LEU A 1 8.70 13.67 -12.06
C LEU A 1 9.71 13.02 -11.13
N ALA A 2 9.76 13.39 -9.84
CA ALA A 2 10.68 12.80 -8.87
C ALA A 2 10.25 11.41 -8.38
N ALA A 3 9.00 11.03 -8.65
CA ALA A 3 8.49 9.68 -8.51
C ALA A 3 7.44 9.43 -9.62
N PRO A 4 7.27 8.18 -10.07
CA PRO A 4 6.24 7.81 -11.03
C PRO A 4 4.85 8.07 -10.45
N VAL A 5 3.88 8.34 -11.33
CA VAL A 5 2.46 8.51 -10.97
C VAL A 5 1.56 7.75 -11.94
N THR A 6 0.50 7.12 -11.46
CA THR A 6 -0.48 6.46 -12.35
C THR A 6 -1.40 7.50 -12.98
N HIS A 7 -1.82 7.29 -14.23
CA HIS A 7 -2.81 8.16 -14.85
C HIS A 7 -4.23 7.75 -14.41
N ILE A 8 -4.97 8.67 -13.78
CA ILE A 8 -6.25 8.41 -13.09
C ILE A 8 -7.32 7.74 -13.97
N TRP A 9 -7.35 8.02 -15.28
CA TRP A 9 -8.31 7.37 -16.19
C TRP A 9 -8.17 5.84 -16.26
N PHE A 10 -6.96 5.29 -16.18
CA PHE A 10 -6.76 3.83 -16.23
C PHE A 10 -7.02 3.16 -14.89
N PHE A 11 -6.92 3.92 -13.80
CA PHE A 11 -7.17 3.47 -12.44
C PHE A 11 -8.64 3.62 -12.02
N LYS A 12 -9.20 4.85 -11.99
CA LYS A 12 -10.60 5.17 -11.62
C LYS A 12 -11.59 5.11 -12.79
N GLY A 13 -11.14 4.76 -13.99
CA GLY A 13 -12.05 4.36 -15.07
C GLY A 13 -12.93 3.20 -14.62
N VAL A 14 -14.20 3.16 -15.04
CA VAL A 14 -15.09 2.03 -14.76
C VAL A 14 -15.39 1.32 -16.09
N PRO A 15 -14.91 0.09 -16.31
CA PRO A 15 -14.06 -0.71 -15.42
C PRO A 15 -12.59 -0.22 -15.39
N SER A 16 -11.89 -0.51 -14.28
CA SER A 16 -10.46 -0.16 -14.12
C SER A 16 -9.61 -0.97 -15.08
N ARG A 17 -8.82 -0.30 -15.92
CA ARG A 17 -7.95 -0.96 -16.90
C ARG A 17 -6.76 -1.62 -16.22
N LEU A 18 -6.15 -0.92 -15.26
CA LEU A 18 -5.09 -1.46 -14.41
C LEU A 18 -5.60 -2.64 -13.57
N GLY A 19 -6.79 -2.53 -12.97
CA GLY A 19 -7.37 -3.63 -12.20
C GLY A 19 -7.64 -4.88 -13.03
N TYR A 20 -8.10 -4.74 -14.29
CA TYR A 20 -8.28 -5.89 -15.17
C TYR A 20 -6.97 -6.48 -15.67
N LEU A 21 -5.97 -5.66 -15.94
CA LEU A 21 -4.66 -6.13 -16.39
C LEU A 21 -3.98 -6.94 -15.29
N LEU A 22 -3.83 -6.36 -14.09
CA LEU A 22 -3.11 -6.95 -12.96
C LEU A 22 -3.95 -7.92 -12.10
N ASP A 23 -5.21 -8.16 -12.48
CA ASP A 23 -6.23 -8.90 -11.70
C ASP A 23 -6.53 -8.36 -10.29
N LEU A 24 -6.20 -7.10 -10.02
CA LEU A 24 -6.40 -6.47 -8.73
C LEU A 24 -7.78 -5.83 -8.62
N ALA A 25 -8.38 -5.93 -7.43
CA ALA A 25 -9.61 -5.21 -7.14
C ALA A 25 -9.33 -3.69 -7.11
N PRO A 26 -10.26 -2.82 -7.57
CA PRO A 26 -10.03 -1.38 -7.58
C PRO A 26 -9.72 -0.76 -6.20
N LYS A 27 -10.28 -1.33 -5.12
CA LYS A 27 -9.99 -0.88 -3.74
C LYS A 27 -8.56 -1.22 -3.31
N ASP A 28 -8.06 -2.36 -3.74
CA ASP A 28 -6.72 -2.84 -3.41
C ASP A 28 -5.67 -2.05 -4.20
N LEU A 29 -5.94 -1.81 -5.48
CA LEU A 29 -5.14 -0.93 -6.32
C LEU A 29 -5.07 0.50 -5.75
N GLU A 30 -6.18 1.00 -5.18
CA GLU A 30 -6.21 2.28 -4.48
C GLU A 30 -5.28 2.29 -3.25
N LYS A 31 -5.27 1.23 -2.44
CA LYS A 31 -4.37 1.16 -1.28
C LYS A 31 -2.91 1.23 -1.71
N VAL A 32 -2.52 0.55 -2.81
CA VAL A 32 -1.15 0.58 -3.31
C VAL A 32 -0.79 1.96 -3.84
N ILE A 33 -1.56 2.51 -4.79
CA ILE A 33 -1.24 3.78 -5.47
C ILE A 33 -1.12 4.96 -4.49
N TYR A 34 -1.92 4.97 -3.42
CA TYR A 34 -1.91 6.05 -2.43
C TYR A 34 -1.19 5.67 -1.13
N PHE A 35 -0.21 4.77 -1.20
CA PHE A 35 0.74 4.49 -0.12
C PHE A 35 0.08 4.04 1.20
N ALA A 36 -0.99 3.24 1.10
CA ALA A 36 -1.66 2.63 2.25
C ALA A 36 -1.36 1.13 2.40
N ALA A 37 -0.79 0.48 1.39
CA ALA A 37 -0.33 -0.90 1.46
C ALA A 37 0.87 -1.11 0.53
N TYR A 38 1.79 -1.98 0.95
CA TYR A 38 2.83 -2.54 0.10
C TYR A 38 2.22 -3.55 -0.87
N MET A 39 2.79 -3.66 -2.06
CA MET A 39 2.53 -4.73 -3.01
C MET A 39 3.82 -5.50 -3.25
N ILE A 40 3.76 -6.82 -3.16
CA ILE A 40 4.89 -7.68 -3.48
C ILE A 40 5.12 -7.67 -4.99
N THR A 41 6.30 -7.20 -5.41
CA THR A 41 6.68 -7.04 -6.82
C THR A 41 7.42 -8.26 -7.36
N TRP A 42 8.16 -8.95 -6.50
CA TRP A 42 8.96 -10.12 -6.84
C TRP A 42 9.10 -11.06 -5.64
N VAL A 43 9.23 -12.36 -5.91
CA VAL A 43 9.49 -13.42 -4.92
C VAL A 43 10.45 -14.42 -5.56
N ASP A 44 11.53 -14.75 -4.86
CA ASP A 44 12.39 -15.89 -5.18
C ASP A 44 11.70 -17.18 -4.72
N VAL A 45 11.01 -17.85 -5.64
CA VAL A 45 10.28 -19.07 -5.30
C VAL A 45 11.24 -20.23 -5.06
N ASP A 46 12.30 -20.32 -5.87
CA ASP A 46 13.23 -21.45 -5.87
C ASP A 46 14.15 -21.37 -4.65
N GLY A 47 14.79 -20.22 -4.42
CA GLY A 47 15.64 -20.02 -3.24
C GLY A 47 14.86 -20.16 -1.93
N ARG A 48 13.63 -19.63 -1.87
CA ARG A 48 12.76 -19.83 -0.70
C ARG A 48 12.43 -21.31 -0.47
N GLN A 49 12.22 -22.09 -1.52
CA GLN A 49 11.88 -23.51 -1.39
C GLN A 49 13.08 -24.34 -0.92
N GLU A 50 14.29 -24.02 -1.40
CA GLU A 50 15.54 -24.65 -0.97
C GLU A 50 15.84 -24.40 0.51
N ASP A 51 15.73 -23.15 0.95
CA ASP A 51 16.05 -22.75 2.33
C ASP A 51 14.91 -22.99 3.34
N LEU A 52 13.71 -23.32 2.86
CA LEU A 52 12.51 -23.47 3.69
C LEU A 52 12.70 -24.37 4.93
N PRO A 53 13.35 -25.55 4.83
CA PRO A 53 13.53 -26.42 5.99
C PRO A 53 14.43 -25.80 7.05
N ASN A 54 15.48 -25.09 6.64
CA ASN A 54 16.41 -24.43 7.56
C ASN A 54 15.71 -23.28 8.27
N LEU A 55 15.00 -22.41 7.52
CA LEU A 55 14.24 -21.30 8.07
C LEU A 55 13.12 -21.77 9.03
N GLN A 56 12.47 -22.89 8.71
CA GLN A 56 11.47 -23.51 9.59
C GLN A 56 12.09 -23.94 10.92
N ASN A 57 13.24 -24.61 10.88
CA ASN A 57 13.94 -25.04 12.10
C ASN A 57 14.38 -23.85 12.97
N GLU A 58 14.88 -22.77 12.36
CA GLU A 58 15.26 -21.54 13.07
C GLU A 58 14.05 -20.91 13.79
N ILE A 59 12.92 -20.81 13.08
CA ILE A 59 11.68 -20.26 13.65
C ILE A 59 11.12 -21.14 14.75
N ASP A 60 11.17 -22.46 14.62
CA ASP A 60 10.70 -23.38 15.65
C ASP A 60 11.58 -23.34 16.91
N LEU A 61 12.89 -23.16 16.74
CA LEU A 61 13.81 -22.95 17.87
C LEU A 61 13.51 -21.63 18.59
N GLU A 62 13.34 -20.53 17.85
CA GLU A 62 13.01 -19.22 18.44
C GLU A 62 11.66 -19.27 19.18
N LYS A 63 10.64 -19.91 18.60
CA LYS A 63 9.35 -20.14 19.27
C LYS A 63 9.54 -20.91 20.58
N LYS A 64 10.38 -21.96 20.57
CA LYS A 64 10.68 -22.74 21.76
C LYS A 64 11.39 -21.91 22.82
N GLU A 65 12.37 -21.10 22.46
CA GLU A 65 13.07 -20.20 23.41
C GLU A 65 12.13 -19.19 24.06
N ILE A 66 11.17 -18.62 23.30
CA ILE A 66 10.15 -17.73 23.84
C ILE A 66 9.25 -18.49 24.84
N ALA A 67 8.82 -19.71 24.50
CA ALA A 67 7.99 -20.54 25.37
C ALA A 67 8.72 -20.95 26.66
N ASP A 68 9.96 -21.41 26.55
CA ASP A 68 10.79 -21.81 27.70
C ASP A 68 11.06 -20.61 28.62
N ARG A 69 11.37 -19.44 28.06
CA ARG A 69 11.53 -18.18 28.82
C ARG A 69 10.25 -17.78 29.55
N ARG A 70 9.10 -17.82 28.87
CA ARG A 70 7.79 -17.55 29.48
C ARG A 70 7.54 -18.46 30.68
N ASP A 71 7.77 -19.76 30.51
CA ASP A 71 7.50 -20.76 31.54
C ASP A 71 8.46 -20.59 32.74
N ASN A 72 9.73 -20.28 32.48
CA ASN A 72 10.70 -19.94 33.53
C ASN A 72 10.33 -18.69 34.31
N ASP A 73 9.93 -17.60 33.64
CA ASP A 73 9.54 -16.34 34.28
C ASP A 73 8.29 -16.52 35.16
N ILE A 74 7.31 -17.31 34.69
CA ILE A 74 6.10 -17.63 35.45
C ILE A 74 6.44 -18.50 36.65
N ASN A 75 7.28 -19.53 36.48
CA ASN A 75 7.70 -20.40 37.57
C ASN A 75 8.48 -19.62 38.64
N ALA A 76 9.40 -18.73 38.24
CA ALA A 76 10.11 -17.86 39.16
C ALA A 76 9.16 -16.92 39.91
N ARG A 77 8.16 -16.35 39.23
CA ARG A 77 7.16 -15.50 39.89
C ARG A 77 6.26 -16.28 40.84
N ALA A 78 5.90 -17.51 40.48
CA ALA A 78 5.11 -18.41 41.32
C ALA A 78 5.87 -18.79 42.60
N GLN A 79 7.14 -19.18 42.49
CA GLN A 79 8.01 -19.45 43.65
C GLN A 79 8.15 -18.22 44.56
N LYS A 80 8.33 -17.03 43.96
CA LYS A 80 8.36 -15.79 44.73
C LYS A 80 7.05 -15.52 45.46
N LEU A 81 5.91 -15.76 44.80
CA LEU A 81 4.59 -15.62 45.43
C LEU A 81 4.44 -16.57 46.63
N GLU A 82 4.86 -17.82 46.50
CA GLU A 82 4.81 -18.78 47.61
C GLU A 82 5.67 -18.32 48.79
N ALA A 83 6.87 -17.79 48.53
CA ALA A 83 7.73 -17.21 49.56
C ALA A 83 7.10 -15.96 50.21
N ASP A 84 6.58 -15.02 49.42
CA ASP A 84 5.91 -13.81 49.89
C ASP A 84 4.70 -14.15 50.78
N LEU A 85 3.92 -15.19 50.42
CA LEU A 85 2.77 -15.65 51.21
C LEU A 85 3.18 -16.33 52.51
N ALA A 86 4.26 -17.12 52.50
CA ALA A 86 4.80 -17.78 53.69
C ALA A 86 5.33 -16.76 54.70
N GLU A 87 6.02 -15.71 54.24
CA GLU A 87 6.50 -14.60 55.08
C GLU A 87 5.34 -13.84 55.72
N LEU A 88 4.32 -13.49 54.93
CA LEU A 88 3.11 -12.82 55.44
C LEU A 88 2.32 -13.69 56.43
N GLU A 89 2.33 -15.01 56.27
CA GLU A 89 1.71 -15.93 57.22
C GLU A 89 2.49 -16.00 58.53
N ALA A 90 3.83 -16.03 58.46
CA ALA A 90 4.70 -15.99 59.64
C ALA A 90 4.56 -14.67 60.43
N GLU A 91 4.35 -13.55 59.74
CA GLU A 91 4.09 -12.24 60.35
C GLU A 91 2.66 -12.06 60.91
N GLY A 92 1.78 -13.05 60.73
CA GLY A 92 0.39 -12.99 61.20
C GLY A 92 -0.49 -12.02 60.40
N ALA A 93 -0.17 -11.78 59.13
CA ALA A 93 -0.92 -10.87 58.28
C ALA A 93 -2.39 -11.31 58.09
N LYS A 94 -3.30 -10.33 58.03
CA LYS A 94 -4.74 -10.57 57.82
C LYS A 94 -4.98 -11.26 56.47
N ALA A 95 -6.04 -12.08 56.41
CA ALA A 95 -6.44 -12.79 55.18
C ALA A 95 -6.62 -11.85 53.97
N ASP A 96 -7.10 -10.62 54.17
CA ASP A 96 -7.25 -9.62 53.10
C ASP A 96 -5.89 -9.19 52.50
N ALA A 97 -4.84 -9.07 53.32
CA ALA A 97 -3.51 -8.71 52.86
C ALA A 97 -2.88 -9.84 52.01
N ARG A 98 -2.99 -11.10 52.47
CA ARG A 98 -2.54 -12.28 51.72
C ARG A 98 -3.28 -12.43 50.39
N ARG A 99 -4.60 -12.20 50.38
CA ARG A 99 -5.40 -12.21 49.16
C ARG A 99 -4.93 -11.15 48.15
N LYS A 100 -4.67 -9.92 48.59
CA LYS A 100 -4.17 -8.85 47.70
C LYS A 100 -2.84 -9.19 47.05
N VAL A 101 -1.91 -9.78 47.79
CA VAL A 101 -0.61 -10.20 47.24
C VAL A 101 -0.77 -11.33 46.21
N ARG A 102 -1.60 -12.33 46.51
CA ARG A 102 -1.93 -13.38 45.54
C ARG A 102 -2.57 -12.82 44.27
N ASP A 103 -3.61 -12.01 44.41
CA ASP A 103 -4.32 -11.42 43.27
C ASP A 103 -3.38 -10.52 42.42
N SER A 104 -2.39 -9.86 43.04
CA SER A 104 -1.35 -9.09 42.33
C SER A 104 -0.41 -9.99 41.54
N ALA A 105 0.13 -11.05 42.16
CA ALA A 105 1.03 -11.97 41.50
C ALA A 105 0.34 -12.75 40.37
N GLU A 106 -0.92 -13.15 40.55
CA GLU A 106 -1.73 -13.77 39.48
C GLU A 106 -1.89 -12.84 38.29
N ARG A 107 -2.12 -11.53 38.52
CA ARG A 107 -2.16 -10.53 37.44
C ARG A 107 -0.81 -10.39 36.75
N GLU A 108 0.29 -10.37 37.48
CA GLU A 108 1.64 -10.30 36.91
C GLU A 108 1.95 -11.52 36.04
N MET A 109 1.68 -12.74 36.53
CA MET A 109 1.85 -13.98 35.77
C MET A 109 0.96 -14.00 34.52
N ALA A 110 -0.29 -13.54 34.62
CA ALA A 110 -1.18 -13.42 33.47
C ALA A 110 -0.66 -12.40 32.44
N GLN A 111 -0.07 -11.29 32.88
CA GLN A 111 0.58 -10.33 31.98
C GLN A 111 1.81 -10.92 31.30
N LEU A 112 2.63 -11.70 32.00
CA LEU A 112 3.79 -12.39 31.42
C LEU A 112 3.36 -13.36 30.31
N ARG A 113 2.36 -14.22 30.59
CA ARG A 113 1.75 -15.10 29.58
C ARG A 113 1.28 -14.33 28.36
N LYS A 114 0.45 -13.31 28.58
CA LYS A 114 -0.13 -12.51 27.50
C LYS A 114 0.93 -11.85 26.60
N ARG A 115 2.05 -11.39 27.18
CA ARG A 115 3.14 -10.78 26.39
C ARG A 115 3.85 -11.83 25.53
N ALA A 116 4.20 -12.98 26.10
CA ALA A 116 4.86 -14.05 25.38
C ALA A 116 3.96 -14.66 24.29
N ASP A 117 2.67 -14.87 24.59
CA ASP A 117 1.71 -15.39 23.60
C ASP A 117 1.55 -14.40 22.43
N ALA A 118 1.51 -13.09 22.69
CA ALA A 118 1.48 -12.08 21.63
C ALA A 118 2.78 -12.04 20.78
N GLU A 119 3.94 -12.33 21.38
CA GLU A 119 5.22 -12.45 20.68
C GLU A 119 5.23 -13.69 19.76
N LEU A 120 4.76 -14.83 20.26
CA LEU A 120 4.59 -16.06 19.50
C LEU A 120 3.61 -15.90 18.33
N ASP A 121 2.44 -15.31 18.59
CA ASP A 121 1.42 -15.05 17.57
C ASP A 121 1.98 -14.16 16.45
N ARG A 122 2.73 -13.11 16.81
CA ARG A 122 3.35 -12.22 15.82
C ARG A 122 4.36 -12.97 14.96
N LEU A 123 5.21 -13.78 15.60
CA LEU A 123 6.24 -14.55 14.91
C LEU A 123 5.62 -15.60 13.98
N GLU A 124 4.54 -16.25 14.41
CA GLU A 124 3.75 -17.15 13.57
C GLU A 124 3.10 -16.43 12.38
N GLN A 125 2.50 -15.26 12.59
CA GLN A 125 1.94 -14.46 11.50
C GLN A 125 2.98 -14.08 10.46
N VAL A 126 4.17 -13.65 10.89
CA VAL A 126 5.29 -13.32 9.99
C VAL A 126 5.70 -14.57 9.19
N TRP A 127 5.87 -15.71 9.87
CA TRP A 127 6.28 -16.96 9.23
C TRP A 127 5.24 -17.47 8.22
N ASP A 128 3.97 -17.52 8.60
CA ASP A 128 2.88 -17.97 7.73
C ASP A 128 2.70 -17.05 6.53
N ARG A 129 2.91 -15.74 6.72
CA ARG A 129 2.86 -14.78 5.64
C ARG A 129 4.00 -14.99 4.64
N PHE A 130 5.22 -15.20 5.13
CA PHE A 130 6.41 -15.45 4.30
C PHE A 130 6.28 -16.73 3.45
N LYS A 131 5.88 -17.85 4.08
CA LYS A 131 5.70 -19.13 3.40
C LYS A 131 4.74 -19.04 2.21
N ASN A 132 3.65 -18.30 2.40
CA ASN A 132 2.57 -18.19 1.42
C ASN A 132 2.67 -16.97 0.52
N LEU A 133 3.74 -16.18 0.63
CA LEU A 133 3.90 -14.91 -0.07
C LEU A 133 3.92 -15.12 -1.58
N LYS A 134 3.11 -14.35 -2.31
CA LYS A 134 3.02 -14.38 -3.77
C LYS A 134 3.20 -12.98 -4.35
N VAL A 135 3.64 -12.93 -5.60
CA VAL A 135 3.64 -11.68 -6.37
C VAL A 135 2.21 -11.13 -6.47
N ALA A 136 2.07 -9.81 -6.35
CA ALA A 136 0.81 -9.06 -6.27
C ALA A 136 0.02 -9.19 -4.95
N ASP A 137 0.49 -9.98 -3.98
CA ASP A 137 -0.04 -9.91 -2.63
C ASP A 137 0.13 -8.50 -2.05
N LEU A 138 -0.84 -8.08 -1.25
CA LEU A 138 -0.82 -6.79 -0.57
C LEU A 138 -0.55 -6.96 0.92
N GLU A 139 0.28 -6.07 1.46
CA GLU A 139 0.54 -5.99 2.90
C GLU A 139 0.23 -4.59 3.42
N GLY A 140 -0.84 -4.49 4.20
CA GLY A 140 -1.31 -3.22 4.76
C GLY A 140 -0.75 -2.94 6.15
N ASP A 141 -0.29 -3.97 6.86
CA ASP A 141 0.34 -3.81 8.15
C ASP A 141 1.83 -3.49 7.98
N GLU A 142 2.19 -2.25 8.30
CA GLU A 142 3.57 -1.76 8.20
C GLU A 142 4.50 -2.51 9.16
N MET A 143 4.04 -2.90 10.34
CA MET A 143 4.85 -3.63 11.31
C MET A 143 5.10 -5.07 10.85
N LEU A 144 4.12 -5.68 10.18
CA LEU A 144 4.27 -7.00 9.57
C LEU A 144 5.21 -6.95 8.36
N TYR A 145 5.03 -5.99 7.46
CA TYR A 145 5.90 -5.83 6.29
C TYR A 145 7.37 -5.59 6.69
N ARG A 146 7.60 -4.71 7.68
CA ARG A 146 8.96 -4.47 8.21
C ARG A 146 9.56 -5.74 8.81
N ALA A 147 8.81 -6.48 9.62
CA ALA A 147 9.28 -7.74 10.19
C ALA A 147 9.60 -8.80 9.11
N LEU A 148 8.81 -8.85 8.03
CA LEU A 148 9.11 -9.68 6.86
C LEU A 148 10.39 -9.24 6.17
N GLN A 149 10.57 -7.93 5.97
CA GLN A 149 11.74 -7.37 5.30
C GLN A 149 13.03 -7.57 6.12
N ASP A 150 12.95 -7.38 7.44
CA ASP A 150 14.09 -7.55 8.35
C ASP A 150 14.59 -9.00 8.39
N ARG A 151 13.67 -9.98 8.29
CA ARG A 151 14.01 -11.42 8.36
C ARG A 151 14.26 -12.06 7.00
N TYR A 152 13.45 -11.71 6.00
CA TYR A 152 13.37 -12.43 4.73
C TYR A 152 13.52 -11.53 3.51
N GLY A 153 14.04 -10.32 3.67
CA GLY A 153 14.16 -9.32 2.60
C GLY A 153 14.98 -9.76 1.38
N ASN A 154 15.77 -10.83 1.48
CA ASN A 154 16.51 -11.40 0.35
C ASN A 154 15.62 -12.24 -0.59
N TYR A 155 14.49 -12.75 -0.11
CA TYR A 155 13.62 -13.69 -0.85
C TYR A 155 12.46 -12.99 -1.56
N PHE A 156 12.21 -11.72 -1.30
CA PHE A 156 11.13 -11.00 -1.92
C PHE A 156 11.41 -9.50 -1.99
N GLU A 157 10.77 -8.84 -2.94
CA GLU A 157 10.76 -7.39 -3.02
C GLU A 157 9.31 -6.91 -2.93
N GLY A 158 9.08 -5.87 -2.13
CA GLY A 158 7.81 -5.15 -2.11
C GLY A 158 8.02 -3.68 -2.38
N SER A 159 6.98 -3.00 -2.86
CA SER A 159 7.02 -1.56 -3.13
C SER A 159 5.63 -0.95 -2.89
N MET A 160 5.60 0.37 -2.67
CA MET A 160 4.36 1.14 -2.59
C MET A 160 4.19 2.08 -3.79
N GLY A 161 2.97 2.60 -3.94
CA GLY A 161 2.67 3.67 -4.87
C GLY A 161 2.65 3.22 -6.33
N ALA A 162 2.69 4.20 -7.22
CA ALA A 162 2.74 3.96 -8.66
C ALA A 162 4.02 3.21 -9.10
N ALA A 163 5.12 3.33 -8.35
CA ALA A 163 6.36 2.61 -8.63
C ALA A 163 6.18 1.09 -8.53
N ALA A 164 5.41 0.61 -7.55
CA ALA A 164 5.08 -0.80 -7.43
C ALA A 164 4.26 -1.29 -8.64
N ILE A 165 3.30 -0.47 -9.08
CA ILE A 165 2.49 -0.76 -10.28
C ILE A 165 3.39 -0.82 -11.52
N GLN A 166 4.32 0.13 -11.67
CA GLN A 166 5.28 0.17 -12.77
C GLN A 166 6.13 -1.10 -12.83
N LYS A 167 6.79 -1.47 -11.73
CA LYS A 167 7.58 -2.73 -11.63
C LYS A 167 6.75 -3.96 -12.01
N ARG A 168 5.49 -4.02 -11.54
CA ARG A 168 4.59 -5.12 -11.90
C ARG A 168 4.24 -5.15 -13.37
N LEU A 169 4.03 -4.00 -14.01
CA LEU A 169 3.73 -3.90 -15.44
C LEU A 169 4.95 -4.27 -16.30
N GLU A 170 6.16 -3.93 -15.85
CA GLU A 170 7.42 -4.29 -16.52
C GLU A 170 7.68 -5.79 -16.47
N ALA A 171 7.44 -6.42 -15.32
CA ALA A 171 7.57 -7.87 -15.14
C ALA A 171 6.29 -8.65 -15.52
N PHE A 172 5.37 -8.06 -16.28
CA PHE A 172 4.09 -8.70 -16.64
C PHE A 172 4.18 -9.42 -17.99
N ASP A 173 4.07 -10.75 -17.98
CA ASP A 173 3.96 -11.51 -19.22
C ASP A 173 2.51 -11.47 -19.76
N LEU A 174 2.29 -10.62 -20.77
CA LEU A 174 1.01 -10.48 -21.43
C LEU A 174 0.60 -11.74 -22.20
N VAL A 175 1.56 -12.47 -22.76
CA VAL A 175 1.29 -13.65 -23.61
C VAL A 175 0.84 -14.80 -22.72
N ALA A 176 1.60 -15.11 -21.68
CA ALA A 176 1.25 -16.14 -20.71
C ALA A 176 -0.10 -15.86 -20.03
N GLU A 177 -0.36 -14.60 -19.65
CA GLU A 177 -1.65 -14.23 -19.07
C GLU A 177 -2.80 -14.40 -20.07
N ALA A 178 -2.60 -14.03 -21.34
CA ALA A 178 -3.63 -14.20 -22.37
C ALA A 178 -3.96 -15.68 -22.60
N GLU A 179 -2.97 -16.57 -22.60
CA GLU A 179 -3.16 -18.02 -22.70
C GLU A 179 -3.92 -18.58 -21.48
N SER A 180 -3.50 -18.21 -20.27
CA SER A 180 -4.17 -18.58 -19.01
C SER A 180 -5.64 -18.13 -18.99
N LEU A 181 -5.92 -16.91 -19.46
CA LEU A 181 -7.27 -16.38 -19.57
C LEU A 181 -8.10 -17.13 -20.61
N ARG A 182 -7.54 -17.47 -21.77
CA ARG A 182 -8.22 -18.29 -22.80
C ARG A 182 -8.59 -19.65 -22.22
N GLU A 183 -7.70 -20.30 -21.50
CA GLU A 183 -7.99 -21.60 -20.87
C GLU A 183 -9.07 -21.48 -19.80
N THR A 184 -9.01 -20.43 -18.95
CA THR A 184 -10.06 -20.13 -17.97
C THR A 184 -11.42 -19.87 -18.63
N ILE A 185 -11.46 -19.32 -19.85
CA ILE A 185 -12.71 -19.08 -20.59
C ILE A 185 -13.27 -20.38 -21.18
N ARG A 186 -12.40 -21.32 -21.58
CA ARG A 186 -12.80 -22.63 -22.12
C ARG A 186 -13.34 -23.54 -21.00
N SER A 187 -12.62 -23.64 -19.89
CA SER A 187 -12.96 -24.51 -18.75
C SER A 187 -13.95 -23.89 -17.76
N GLY A 188 -13.91 -22.56 -17.60
CA GLY A 188 -14.68 -21.85 -16.59
C GLY A 188 -16.16 -21.66 -16.93
N LYS A 189 -17.00 -21.51 -15.90
CA LYS A 189 -18.44 -21.23 -16.02
C LYS A 189 -18.84 -19.97 -15.24
N GLY A 190 -20.00 -19.41 -15.58
CA GLY A 190 -20.63 -18.30 -14.85
C GLY A 190 -19.75 -17.04 -14.75
N GLN A 191 -19.68 -16.46 -13.55
CA GLN A 191 -19.01 -15.20 -13.27
C GLN A 191 -17.49 -15.24 -13.55
N ARG A 192 -16.84 -16.38 -13.30
CA ARG A 192 -15.40 -16.55 -13.56
C ARG A 192 -15.07 -16.38 -15.04
N LYS A 193 -15.87 -17.01 -15.92
CA LYS A 193 -15.75 -16.87 -17.37
C LYS A 193 -16.00 -15.43 -17.82
N THR A 194 -17.04 -14.78 -17.30
CA THR A 194 -17.36 -13.38 -17.64
C THR A 194 -16.25 -12.41 -17.22
N ARG A 195 -15.63 -12.61 -16.05
CA ARG A 195 -14.47 -11.82 -15.62
C ARG A 195 -13.27 -12.05 -16.53
N ALA A 196 -12.95 -13.32 -16.82
CA ALA A 196 -11.83 -13.67 -17.69
C ALA A 196 -11.98 -13.07 -19.11
N LEU A 197 -13.19 -13.10 -19.69
CA LEU A 197 -13.49 -12.45 -20.98
C LEU A 197 -13.20 -10.94 -20.95
N LYS A 198 -13.64 -10.25 -19.89
CA LYS A 198 -13.42 -8.81 -19.75
C LYS A 198 -11.94 -8.46 -19.54
N ARG A 199 -11.20 -9.27 -18.78
CA ARG A 199 -9.75 -9.14 -18.60
C ARG A 199 -9.01 -9.39 -19.92
N LEU A 200 -9.32 -10.48 -20.61
CA LEU A 200 -8.69 -10.84 -21.89
C LEU A 200 -8.88 -9.74 -22.95
N LYS A 201 -10.00 -9.01 -22.93
CA LYS A 201 -10.19 -7.85 -23.81
C LYS A 201 -9.15 -6.75 -23.60
N VAL A 202 -8.73 -6.51 -22.35
CA VAL A 202 -7.69 -5.52 -22.03
C VAL A 202 -6.31 -6.06 -22.39
N VAL A 203 -6.00 -7.31 -22.03
CA VAL A 203 -4.71 -7.94 -22.34
C VAL A 203 -4.49 -8.03 -23.85
N ASN A 204 -5.48 -8.53 -24.60
CA ASN A 204 -5.39 -8.63 -26.06
C ASN A 204 -5.21 -7.26 -26.72
N ALA A 205 -5.81 -6.19 -26.19
CA ALA A 205 -5.64 -4.86 -26.76
C ALA A 205 -4.18 -4.37 -26.67
N PHE A 206 -3.45 -4.75 -25.61
CA PHE A 206 -2.01 -4.47 -25.52
C PHE A 206 -1.18 -5.40 -26.42
N LEU A 207 -1.59 -6.67 -26.60
CA LEU A 207 -0.89 -7.60 -27.49
C LEU A 207 -1.05 -7.26 -28.99
N THR A 208 -2.19 -6.68 -29.39
CA THR A 208 -2.47 -6.37 -30.80
C THR A 208 -2.09 -4.96 -31.21
N THR A 209 -1.73 -4.09 -30.27
CA THR A 209 -1.30 -2.71 -30.55
C THR A 209 0.16 -2.52 -30.16
N ASN A 210 0.79 -1.45 -30.62
CA ASN A 210 2.18 -1.15 -30.26
C ASN A 210 2.30 -0.38 -28.92
N ASN A 211 1.23 -0.38 -28.10
CA ASN A 211 1.20 0.36 -26.84
C ASN A 211 1.74 -0.52 -25.71
N SER A 212 2.68 0.00 -24.92
CA SER A 212 3.11 -0.67 -23.70
C SER A 212 2.15 -0.37 -22.53
N PRO A 213 1.80 -1.36 -21.70
CA PRO A 213 1.03 -1.13 -20.48
C PRO A 213 1.69 -0.15 -19.50
N THR A 214 3.02 -0.05 -19.52
CA THR A 214 3.80 0.87 -18.69
C THR A 214 3.41 2.33 -18.91
N GLY A 215 2.88 2.69 -20.09
CA GLY A 215 2.38 4.03 -20.40
C GLY A 215 1.17 4.48 -19.57
N MET A 216 0.56 3.59 -18.78
CA MET A 216 -0.44 3.96 -17.76
C MET A 216 0.19 4.58 -16.50
N VAL A 217 1.51 4.47 -16.35
CA VAL A 217 2.34 5.12 -15.34
C VAL A 217 3.19 6.19 -16.03
N LEU A 218 3.25 7.38 -15.44
CA LEU A 218 3.86 8.57 -16.01
C LEU A 218 5.09 8.96 -15.20
N ASP A 219 6.24 8.96 -15.87
CA ASP A 219 7.46 9.60 -15.35
C ASP A 219 7.54 11.08 -15.73
N ALA A 220 6.82 11.49 -16.79
CA ALA A 220 6.72 12.87 -17.24
C ALA A 220 5.26 13.25 -17.50
N VAL A 221 4.90 14.48 -17.12
CA VAL A 221 3.57 15.04 -17.36
C VAL A 221 3.70 16.20 -18.36
N PRO A 222 2.99 16.17 -19.49
CA PRO A 222 3.05 17.25 -20.47
C PRO A 222 2.37 18.52 -19.93
N VAL A 223 2.92 19.67 -20.32
CA VAL A 223 2.35 20.98 -19.99
C VAL A 223 1.72 21.57 -21.25
N ILE A 224 0.43 21.86 -21.19
CA ILE A 224 -0.29 22.47 -22.31
C ILE A 224 0.29 23.87 -22.64
N PRO A 225 0.37 24.28 -23.92
CA PRO A 225 0.85 25.60 -24.31
C PRO A 225 0.19 26.75 -23.52
N PRO A 226 0.94 27.81 -23.15
CA PRO A 226 0.43 28.93 -22.35
C PRO A 226 -0.84 29.58 -22.92
N ASP A 227 -0.95 29.67 -24.25
CA ASP A 227 -2.10 30.29 -24.92
C ASP A 227 -3.42 29.54 -24.66
N LEU A 228 -3.35 28.24 -24.40
CA LEU A 228 -4.50 27.40 -24.04
C LEU A 228 -4.84 27.45 -22.54
N ARG A 229 -4.02 28.15 -21.75
CA ARG A 229 -4.21 28.39 -20.31
C ARG A 229 -3.90 29.86 -19.96
N PRO A 230 -4.65 30.83 -20.52
CA PRO A 230 -4.29 32.23 -20.48
C PRO A 230 -4.28 32.81 -19.07
N MET A 231 -3.48 33.86 -18.91
CA MET A 231 -3.45 34.76 -17.76
C MET A 231 -3.73 36.16 -18.26
N VAL A 232 -4.85 36.73 -17.85
CA VAL A 232 -5.34 38.03 -18.33
C VAL A 232 -5.25 39.03 -17.19
N GLN A 233 -4.65 40.19 -17.47
CA GLN A 233 -4.65 41.29 -16.52
C GLN A 233 -6.03 41.97 -16.51
N LEU A 234 -6.56 42.21 -15.32
CA LEU A 234 -7.80 42.94 -15.09
C LEU A 234 -7.50 44.39 -14.71
N ASP A 235 -8.50 45.26 -14.87
CA ASP A 235 -8.44 46.63 -14.37
C ASP A 235 -8.15 46.64 -12.86
N GLY A 236 -7.24 47.53 -12.44
CA GLY A 236 -6.77 47.60 -11.06
C GLY A 236 -5.60 46.65 -10.72
N GLY A 237 -4.88 46.14 -11.72
CA GLY A 237 -3.61 45.42 -11.53
C GLY A 237 -3.75 43.97 -11.03
N ARG A 238 -4.97 43.45 -10.98
CA ARG A 238 -5.24 42.04 -10.64
C ARG A 238 -5.05 41.16 -11.87
N PHE A 239 -4.85 39.86 -11.66
CA PHE A 239 -4.76 38.88 -12.74
C PHE A 239 -5.83 37.81 -12.59
N ALA A 240 -6.46 37.45 -13.70
CA ALA A 240 -7.32 36.28 -13.84
C ALA A 240 -6.55 35.18 -14.56
N THR A 241 -6.41 34.02 -13.94
CA THR A 241 -5.70 32.87 -14.51
C THR A 241 -6.65 31.71 -14.76
N SER A 242 -6.39 30.94 -15.82
CA SER A 242 -7.02 29.63 -16.00
C SER A 242 -6.80 28.73 -14.78
N ASP A 243 -7.83 27.98 -14.36
CA ASP A 243 -7.76 26.99 -13.28
C ASP A 243 -6.64 25.96 -13.49
N LEU A 244 -6.30 25.66 -14.76
CA LEU A 244 -5.19 24.77 -15.09
C LEU A 244 -3.85 25.26 -14.57
N ASN A 245 -3.61 26.58 -14.54
CA ASN A 245 -2.35 27.13 -14.02
C ASN A 245 -2.17 26.79 -12.55
N ASP A 246 -3.24 26.80 -11.76
CA ASP A 246 -3.21 26.42 -10.36
C ASP A 246 -2.97 24.91 -10.16
N LEU A 247 -3.58 24.08 -11.00
CA LEU A 247 -3.37 22.62 -10.98
C LEU A 247 -1.93 22.26 -11.36
N TYR A 248 -1.39 22.85 -12.44
CA TYR A 248 0.02 22.67 -12.83
C TYR A 248 0.98 23.18 -11.74
N ARG A 249 0.72 24.36 -11.16
CA ARG A 249 1.52 24.93 -10.08
C ARG A 249 1.57 24.00 -8.86
N ARG A 250 0.44 23.36 -8.49
CA ARG A 250 0.41 22.37 -7.41
C ARG A 250 1.30 21.17 -7.73
N VAL A 251 1.21 20.60 -8.93
CA VAL A 251 2.07 19.48 -9.36
C VAL A 251 3.56 19.86 -9.26
N ILE A 252 3.94 21.03 -9.80
CA ILE A 252 5.32 21.52 -9.78
C ILE A 252 5.82 21.68 -8.34
N ASN A 253 5.02 22.32 -7.47
CA ASN A 253 5.40 22.57 -6.08
C ASN A 253 5.59 21.26 -5.29
N ARG A 254 4.69 20.28 -5.48
CA ARG A 254 4.80 18.95 -4.86
C ARG A 254 6.02 18.20 -5.37
N ASN A 255 6.25 18.21 -6.68
CA ASN A 255 7.40 17.56 -7.29
C ASN A 255 8.74 18.17 -6.80
N ASN A 256 8.84 19.50 -6.72
CA ASN A 256 10.05 20.17 -6.23
C ASN A 256 10.26 19.95 -4.73
N ARG A 257 9.18 19.88 -3.94
CA ARG A 257 9.26 19.50 -2.53
C ARG A 257 9.74 18.06 -2.37
N LEU A 258 9.22 17.12 -3.17
CA LEU A 258 9.64 15.72 -3.15
C LEU A 258 11.12 15.59 -3.50
N LYS A 259 11.62 16.29 -4.54
CA LYS A 259 13.06 16.31 -4.85
C LYS A 259 13.92 16.70 -3.65
N ARG A 260 13.59 17.82 -3.00
CA ARG A 260 14.32 18.28 -1.81
C ARG A 260 14.27 17.28 -0.65
N LEU A 261 13.15 16.60 -0.45
CA LEU A 261 13.04 15.58 0.60
C LEU A 261 13.93 14.37 0.31
N LEU A 262 14.05 13.97 -0.96
CA LEU A 262 14.95 12.90 -1.38
C LEU A 262 16.42 13.32 -1.20
N ASP A 263 16.78 14.53 -1.61
CA ASP A 263 18.15 15.06 -1.49
C ASP A 263 18.60 15.17 -0.02
N LEU A 264 17.67 15.46 0.89
CA LEU A 264 17.93 15.56 2.33
C LEU A 264 17.91 14.20 3.06
N GLY A 265 17.63 13.09 2.36
CA GLY A 265 17.50 11.77 2.99
C GLY A 265 16.36 11.72 4.02
N ALA A 266 15.25 12.42 3.76
CA ALA A 266 14.13 12.48 4.70
C ALA A 266 13.54 11.08 4.97
N PRO A 267 13.01 10.81 6.18
CA PRO A 267 12.40 9.53 6.51
C PRO A 267 11.33 9.08 5.51
N GLU A 268 11.24 7.77 5.28
CA GLU A 268 10.40 7.19 4.23
C GLU A 268 8.93 7.57 4.38
N ILE A 269 8.40 7.65 5.60
CA ILE A 269 7.01 8.06 5.86
C ILE A 269 6.72 9.46 5.28
N ILE A 270 7.65 10.40 5.44
CA ILE A 270 7.49 11.78 4.93
C ILE A 270 7.57 11.78 3.40
N VAL A 271 8.50 11.01 2.84
CA VAL A 271 8.66 10.85 1.39
C VAL A 271 7.42 10.21 0.77
N ASN A 272 6.88 9.15 1.37
CA ASN A 272 5.70 8.43 0.90
C ASN A 272 4.44 9.31 0.96
N ASN A 273 4.29 10.12 2.01
CA ASN A 273 3.21 11.10 2.05
C ASN A 273 3.36 12.16 0.94
N GLU A 274 4.57 12.67 0.66
CA GLU A 274 4.75 13.65 -0.43
C GLU A 274 4.54 13.02 -1.81
N LYS A 275 4.95 11.76 -2.03
CA LYS A 275 4.64 10.99 -3.25
C LYS A 275 3.13 10.82 -3.43
N ARG A 276 2.39 10.48 -2.35
CA ARG A 276 0.92 10.43 -2.37
C ARG A 276 0.30 11.77 -2.76
N MET A 277 0.80 12.88 -2.20
CA MET A 277 0.31 14.22 -2.55
C MET A 277 0.64 14.61 -3.99
N LEU A 278 1.78 14.17 -4.53
CA LEU A 278 2.14 14.36 -5.94
C LEU A 278 1.18 13.59 -6.86
N GLN A 279 0.88 12.33 -6.55
CA GLN A 279 -0.13 11.54 -7.25
C GLN A 279 -1.49 12.25 -7.25
N GLU A 280 -1.97 12.71 -6.09
CA GLU A 280 -3.26 13.42 -5.96
C GLU A 280 -3.28 14.75 -6.74
N ALA A 281 -2.15 15.46 -6.83
CA ALA A 281 -2.03 16.67 -7.62
C ALA A 281 -2.15 16.38 -9.12
N VAL A 282 -1.53 15.30 -9.60
CA VAL A 282 -1.61 14.87 -11.00
C VAL A 282 -3.01 14.34 -11.34
N ASP A 283 -3.64 13.59 -10.42
CA ASP A 283 -5.03 13.18 -10.54
C ASP A 283 -5.96 14.38 -10.75
N SER A 284 -5.78 15.42 -9.94
CA SER A 284 -6.59 16.64 -9.99
C SER A 284 -6.34 17.45 -11.26
N LEU A 285 -5.11 17.42 -11.79
CA LEU A 285 -4.78 18.04 -13.07
C LEU A 285 -5.54 17.38 -14.23
N PHE A 286 -5.57 16.04 -14.26
CA PHE A 286 -6.22 15.31 -15.35
C PHE A 286 -7.75 15.24 -15.22
N ASP A 287 -8.29 14.88 -14.06
CA ASP A 287 -9.75 14.72 -13.84
C ASP A 287 -10.11 15.06 -12.37
N ASN A 288 -10.27 16.36 -12.08
CA ASN A 288 -10.50 16.86 -10.72
C ASN A 288 -11.83 16.35 -10.15
N GLY A 289 -11.81 15.86 -8.91
CA GLY A 289 -12.98 15.30 -8.24
C GLY A 289 -13.34 13.88 -8.69
N ARG A 290 -12.57 13.26 -9.60
CA ARG A 290 -12.75 11.85 -9.97
C ARG A 290 -12.48 10.90 -8.79
N ARG A 291 -11.57 11.29 -7.89
CA ARG A 291 -11.30 10.63 -6.61
C ARG A 291 -11.39 11.65 -5.48
N GLY A 292 -12.12 11.29 -4.43
CA GLY A 292 -12.19 12.11 -3.21
C GLY A 292 -12.86 13.46 -3.45
N ARG A 293 -12.55 14.43 -2.59
CA ARG A 293 -13.06 15.79 -2.72
C ARG A 293 -12.27 16.54 -3.78
N PRO A 294 -12.92 17.30 -4.68
CA PRO A 294 -12.22 18.07 -5.69
C PRO A 294 -11.36 19.16 -5.05
N VAL A 295 -10.26 19.50 -5.72
CA VAL A 295 -9.49 20.69 -5.36
C VAL A 295 -10.33 21.92 -5.66
N THR A 296 -10.55 22.74 -4.63
CA THR A 296 -11.30 23.99 -4.73
C THR A 296 -10.38 25.20 -4.80
N GLY A 297 -10.83 26.21 -5.54
CA GLY A 297 -10.25 27.55 -5.58
C GLY A 297 -11.03 28.52 -4.70
N PRO A 298 -10.85 29.84 -4.92
CA PRO A 298 -11.60 30.88 -4.21
C PRO A 298 -13.12 30.65 -4.27
N GLY A 299 -13.81 30.88 -3.15
CA GLY A 299 -15.25 30.67 -3.06
C GLY A 299 -15.69 29.20 -3.05
N ASN A 300 -14.82 28.27 -2.66
CA ASN A 300 -15.09 26.81 -2.63
C ASN A 300 -15.51 26.21 -3.99
N ARG A 301 -15.27 26.92 -5.09
CA ARG A 301 -15.57 26.42 -6.43
C ARG A 301 -14.54 25.36 -6.83
N PRO A 302 -14.94 24.19 -7.36
CA PRO A 302 -14.00 23.20 -7.89
C PRO A 302 -13.25 23.78 -9.10
N LEU A 303 -11.93 23.58 -9.13
CA LEU A 303 -11.10 23.96 -10.26
C LEU A 303 -11.39 23.06 -11.47
N LYS A 304 -11.47 23.63 -12.67
CA LYS A 304 -11.64 22.88 -13.91
C LYS A 304 -10.34 22.19 -14.32
N SER A 305 -10.41 20.87 -14.52
CA SER A 305 -9.31 20.02 -14.97
C SER A 305 -9.20 19.93 -16.50
N ILE A 306 -8.16 19.23 -16.99
CA ILE A 306 -8.00 18.96 -18.44
C ILE A 306 -9.22 18.20 -18.98
N SER A 307 -9.72 17.21 -18.26
CA SER A 307 -10.93 16.47 -18.64
C SER A 307 -12.16 17.37 -18.77
N ASP A 308 -12.31 18.34 -17.88
CA ASP A 308 -13.47 19.25 -17.87
C ASP A 308 -13.49 20.18 -19.08
N MET A 309 -12.32 20.47 -19.67
CA MET A 309 -12.25 21.22 -20.92
C MET A 309 -12.84 20.46 -22.10
N LEU A 310 -12.89 19.12 -22.05
CA LEU A 310 -13.42 18.29 -23.11
C LEU A 310 -14.90 17.92 -22.89
N LYS A 311 -15.33 17.83 -21.63
CA LYS A 311 -16.65 17.31 -21.24
C LYS A 311 -17.71 18.42 -21.10
N GLY A 312 -18.98 18.02 -21.19
CA GLY A 312 -20.12 18.88 -20.87
C GLY A 312 -20.52 19.85 -22.00
N LYS A 313 -21.59 20.64 -21.75
CA LYS A 313 -22.12 21.59 -22.74
C LYS A 313 -21.11 22.69 -23.11
N GLN A 314 -20.27 23.08 -22.15
CA GLN A 314 -19.19 24.06 -22.33
C GLN A 314 -17.86 23.42 -22.76
N GLY A 315 -17.85 22.10 -23.01
CA GLY A 315 -16.64 21.39 -23.44
C GLY A 315 -16.28 21.70 -24.88
N ARG A 316 -14.99 21.60 -25.19
CA ARG A 316 -14.44 21.89 -26.52
C ARG A 316 -15.19 21.17 -27.64
N PHE A 317 -15.51 19.88 -27.49
CA PHE A 317 -16.23 19.08 -28.50
C PHE A 317 -17.65 19.55 -28.85
N ARG A 318 -18.29 20.34 -27.99
CA ARG A 318 -19.69 20.76 -28.20
C ARG A 318 -19.84 22.25 -28.50
N GLN A 319 -18.87 23.06 -28.10
CA GLN A 319 -18.99 24.52 -28.13
C GLN A 319 -18.03 25.18 -29.13
N ASN A 320 -16.98 24.48 -29.58
CA ASN A 320 -16.07 24.92 -30.64
C ASN A 320 -15.98 23.82 -31.71
#